data_AF-A0A950QRV8-F1
#
_entry.id   AF-A0A950QRV8-F1
#
_cell.length_a   1.000
_cell.length_b   1.000
_cell.length_c   1.000
_cell.angle_alpha   90.00
_cell.angle_beta   90.00
_cell.angle_gamma   90.00
#
_symmetry.space_group_name_H-M   'P 1'
#
loop_
_entity.id
_entity.type
_entity.pdbx_description
1 polymer ?
#
loop_
_entity_poly.entity_id
_entity_poly.type
_entity_poly.pdbx_seq_one_letter_code
_entity_poly.pdbx_strand_id
1 'polypeptide(L)'
;MNAGKTLLAFILLAMLPGASGYTNAQQASQSSAASAESTGDDSITFKLSWPAVHPSQYSIVVHRDGRAEYNSDDKGLTPPQQANSPVESNAEQSTQAEDAASQDAFHKDFTASEALRQKIFSLAEKANYFEGQFEFTKHAVAQTGQKTLSFADRSRHTSTTYNYSEDPSIDELTSLFQGISATVEGGRKLEFDRRFQKLSLDEDLKYLEDECNNGHLQELQVIAPILQRLATDRTILHIAQQRAQRILRKAGQPVAPAGAE
;
A
#
# COMPACT_ATOMS: atom_id res chain seq x y z
N MET A 1 -24.86 41.87 52.00
CA MET A 1 -24.58 41.20 53.29
C MET A 1 -23.45 40.21 53.05
N ASN A 2 -22.21 40.69 53.22
CA ASN A 2 -21.27 40.47 54.34
C ASN A 2 -20.39 39.23 54.05
N ALA A 3 -19.13 39.41 53.63
CA ALA A 3 -17.93 39.80 54.42
C ALA A 3 -17.22 38.54 54.97
N GLY A 4 -15.89 38.41 55.04
CA GLY A 4 -14.73 39.26 54.80
C GLY A 4 -13.47 38.37 54.60
N LYS A 5 -12.40 38.85 53.95
CA LYS A 5 -11.20 39.52 54.53
C LYS A 5 -10.46 38.66 55.57
N THR A 6 -9.15 38.38 55.50
CA THR A 6 -8.01 39.29 55.79
C THR A 6 -6.70 38.50 55.56
N LEU A 7 -5.79 38.88 54.64
CA LEU A 7 -4.54 39.67 54.78
C LEU A 7 -3.48 39.13 55.78
N LEU A 8 -2.24 38.92 55.30
CA LEU A 8 -1.05 39.48 55.96
C LEU A 8 0.11 39.65 54.94
N ALA A 9 0.70 40.84 54.96
CA ALA A 9 1.85 41.27 54.18
C ALA A 9 3.14 41.15 55.01
N PHE A 10 4.27 40.92 54.35
CA PHE A 10 5.58 41.35 54.86
C PHE A 10 6.41 41.94 53.72
N ILE A 11 6.73 43.22 53.88
CA ILE A 11 7.70 43.99 53.11
C ILE A 11 9.05 43.84 53.83
N LEU A 12 10.12 43.55 53.09
CA LEU A 12 11.43 44.08 53.46
C LEU A 12 12.20 44.51 52.20
N LEU A 13 12.51 45.81 52.19
CA LEU A 13 13.28 46.56 51.22
C LEU A 13 14.77 46.49 51.62
N ALA A 14 15.65 46.17 50.67
CA ALA A 14 17.07 46.48 50.76
C ALA A 14 17.60 46.92 49.39
N MET A 15 18.01 48.18 49.30
CA MET A 15 18.82 48.74 48.21
C MET A 15 20.31 48.64 48.57
N LEU A 16 21.17 48.41 47.57
CA LEU A 16 22.37 49.21 47.25
C LEU A 16 22.99 48.73 45.90
N PRO A 17 23.69 49.61 45.14
CA PRO A 17 24.19 49.35 43.78
C PRO A 17 25.70 49.08 43.71
N GLY A 18 26.19 48.45 42.63
CA GLY A 18 27.64 48.38 42.36
C GLY A 18 28.07 47.50 41.17
N ALA A 19 28.33 48.16 40.04
CA ALA A 19 29.41 47.97 39.06
C ALA A 19 29.72 46.61 38.37
N SER A 20 29.86 46.73 37.03
CA SER A 20 30.78 46.01 36.12
C SER A 20 30.61 44.48 36.03
N GLY A 21 29.98 43.92 34.99
CA GLY A 21 30.43 43.97 33.60
C GLY A 21 31.47 42.87 33.35
N TYR A 22 31.05 41.70 32.83
CA TYR A 22 31.80 40.84 31.90
C TYR A 22 30.83 39.81 31.29
N THR A 23 30.84 39.76 29.96
CA THR A 23 30.50 38.68 29.03
C THR A 23 30.18 37.30 29.63
N ASN A 24 29.04 36.72 29.22
CA ASN A 24 29.08 35.40 28.55
C ASN A 24 27.82 35.14 27.72
N ALA A 25 28.06 34.43 26.62
CA ALA A 25 27.10 33.98 25.64
C ALA A 25 26.08 33.00 26.21
N GLN A 26 25.10 32.66 25.37
CA GLN A 26 24.24 31.47 25.43
C GLN A 26 22.88 31.66 26.11
N GLN A 27 21.96 32.27 25.36
CA GLN A 27 20.52 32.14 25.61
C GLN A 27 19.79 31.93 24.28
N ALA A 28 19.89 30.71 23.78
CA ALA A 28 18.97 30.14 22.80
C ALA A 28 18.93 28.64 23.06
N SER A 29 18.04 28.21 23.94
CA SER A 29 17.71 26.80 24.10
C SER A 29 16.30 26.67 24.66
N GLN A 30 15.49 25.95 23.88
CA GLN A 30 14.36 25.12 24.31
C GLN A 30 12.99 25.82 24.49
N SER A 31 12.41 26.17 23.35
CA SER A 31 10.99 25.90 23.10
C SER A 31 10.84 25.29 21.71
N SER A 32 11.21 24.01 21.61
CA SER A 32 10.86 23.10 20.50
C SER A 32 11.14 21.68 20.94
N ALA A 33 10.22 21.08 21.68
CA ALA A 33 10.15 19.64 21.93
C ALA A 33 8.78 19.27 22.50
N ALA A 34 7.76 19.32 21.64
CA ALA A 34 6.49 18.60 21.83
C ALA A 34 5.69 18.61 20.52
N SER A 35 6.19 17.91 19.52
CA SER A 35 5.35 17.33 18.48
C SER A 35 5.77 15.87 18.43
N ALA A 36 4.86 15.04 18.93
CA ALA A 36 5.12 13.70 19.41
C ALA A 36 5.75 12.82 18.33
N GLU A 37 6.75 12.04 18.75
CA GLU A 37 7.12 10.80 18.12
C GLU A 37 5.88 9.88 18.12
N SER A 38 5.08 9.93 17.05
CA SER A 38 4.17 8.84 16.74
C SER A 38 5.07 7.68 16.30
N THR A 39 5.32 6.74 17.21
CA THR A 39 5.97 5.47 16.91
C THR A 39 5.37 4.89 15.63
N GLY A 40 6.18 4.73 14.58
CA GLY A 40 5.78 4.24 13.25
C GLY A 40 5.33 2.77 13.22
N ASP A 41 5.04 2.16 14.37
CA ASP A 41 4.54 0.79 14.50
C ASP A 41 3.03 0.68 14.25
N ASP A 42 2.30 1.79 14.28
CA ASP A 42 0.86 1.79 13.98
C ASP A 42 0.64 1.27 12.56
N SER A 43 -0.19 0.24 12.41
CA SER A 43 -0.44 -0.39 11.11
C SER A 43 -1.92 -0.75 10.92
N ILE A 44 -2.34 -0.72 9.66
CA ILE A 44 -3.61 -1.26 9.22
C ILE A 44 -3.32 -2.42 8.28
N THR A 45 -3.93 -3.56 8.58
CA THR A 45 -3.79 -4.79 7.80
C THR A 45 -5.13 -5.13 7.15
N PHE A 46 -5.09 -5.46 5.86
CA PHE A 46 -6.18 -6.10 5.15
C PHE A 46 -5.78 -7.52 4.76
N LYS A 47 -6.71 -8.47 4.90
CA LYS A 47 -6.57 -9.84 4.40
C LYS A 47 -7.78 -10.22 3.58
N LEU A 48 -7.58 -10.92 2.47
CA LEU A 48 -8.63 -11.60 1.71
C LEU A 48 -8.34 -13.10 1.69
N SER A 49 -9.37 -13.92 1.87
CA SER A 49 -9.35 -15.35 1.57
C SER A 49 -10.59 -15.72 0.75
N TRP A 50 -10.39 -16.11 -0.50
CA TRP A 50 -11.44 -16.53 -1.42
C TRP A 50 -10.91 -17.46 -2.52
N PRO A 51 -11.23 -18.76 -2.46
CA PRO A 51 -10.72 -19.74 -3.43
C PRO A 51 -11.12 -19.53 -4.90
N ALA A 52 -12.14 -18.71 -5.17
CA ALA A 52 -12.65 -18.51 -6.52
C ALA A 52 -11.99 -17.32 -7.28
N VAL A 53 -11.02 -16.65 -6.66
CA VAL A 53 -10.21 -15.60 -7.31
C VAL A 53 -8.73 -15.92 -7.24
N HIS A 54 -7.99 -15.23 -8.10
CA HIS A 54 -6.54 -15.21 -8.08
C HIS A 54 -6.05 -13.79 -7.76
N PRO A 55 -5.16 -13.63 -6.77
CA PRO A 55 -4.73 -14.65 -5.80
C PRO A 55 -5.87 -15.07 -4.85
N SER A 56 -5.87 -16.33 -4.45
CA SER A 56 -6.92 -16.87 -3.56
C SER A 56 -6.78 -16.39 -2.13
N GLN A 57 -5.56 -16.04 -1.70
CA GLN A 57 -5.33 -15.41 -0.41
C GLN A 57 -4.18 -14.41 -0.49
N TYR A 58 -4.40 -13.23 0.08
CA TYR A 58 -3.34 -12.23 0.23
C TYR A 58 -3.57 -11.35 1.45
N SER A 59 -2.52 -10.63 1.81
CA SER A 59 -2.54 -9.62 2.86
C SER A 59 -1.75 -8.39 2.46
N ILE A 60 -2.22 -7.24 2.94
CA ILE A 60 -1.59 -5.94 2.73
C ILE A 60 -1.46 -5.28 4.09
N VAL A 61 -0.25 -4.85 4.45
CA VAL A 61 0.01 -4.06 5.66
C VAL A 61 0.42 -2.67 5.22
N VAL A 62 -0.18 -1.64 5.81
CA VAL A 62 0.22 -0.24 5.61
C VAL A 62 0.55 0.36 6.98
N HIS A 63 1.82 0.69 7.17
CA HIS A 63 2.32 1.35 8.37
C HIS A 63 2.09 2.85 8.30
N ARG A 64 1.96 3.46 9.48
CA ARG A 64 1.81 4.90 9.61
C ARG A 64 3.06 5.67 9.23
N ASP A 65 4.21 5.05 9.05
CA ASP A 65 5.42 5.72 8.53
C ASP A 65 5.55 5.66 7.00
N GLY A 66 4.64 4.98 6.30
CA GLY A 66 4.65 4.83 4.85
C GLY A 66 5.20 3.50 4.34
N ARG A 67 5.81 2.66 5.21
CA ARG A 67 6.14 1.28 4.81
C ARG A 67 4.87 0.50 4.52
N ALA A 68 4.89 -0.28 3.45
CA ALA A 68 3.80 -1.16 3.10
C ALA A 68 4.33 -2.48 2.54
N GLU A 69 3.60 -3.54 2.86
CA GLU A 69 3.97 -4.91 2.53
C GLU A 69 2.77 -5.60 1.87
N TYR A 70 3.03 -6.31 0.79
CA TYR A 70 2.08 -7.19 0.13
C TYR A 70 2.58 -8.63 0.20
N ASN A 71 1.73 -9.54 0.63
CA ASN A 71 2.02 -10.97 0.69
C ASN A 71 0.87 -11.76 0.07
N SER A 72 1.17 -12.69 -0.83
CA SER A 72 0.20 -13.55 -1.50
C SER A 72 0.65 -15.01 -1.40
N ASP A 73 -0.29 -15.93 -1.15
CA ASP A 73 -0.01 -17.37 -1.14
C ASP A 73 0.04 -17.97 -2.56
N ASP A 74 -0.17 -17.14 -3.58
CA ASP A 74 -0.14 -17.56 -4.97
C ASP A 74 1.27 -18.01 -5.37
N LYS A 75 1.39 -19.30 -5.67
CA LYS A 75 2.65 -20.00 -5.99
C LYS A 75 3.15 -19.72 -7.42
N GLY A 76 2.85 -18.54 -7.92
CA GLY A 76 3.31 -18.06 -9.21
C GLY A 76 2.33 -18.25 -10.36
N LEU A 77 2.70 -17.60 -11.46
CA LEU A 77 2.07 -17.75 -12.77
C LEU A 77 2.82 -18.88 -13.48
N THR A 78 2.11 -19.87 -14.01
CA THR A 78 2.75 -20.95 -14.75
C THR A 78 2.86 -20.59 -16.23
N PRO A 79 3.97 -20.91 -16.91
CA PRO A 79 4.02 -20.81 -18.37
C PRO A 79 2.97 -21.74 -18.96
N PRO A 80 2.26 -21.35 -20.03
CA PRO A 80 1.43 -22.26 -20.77
C PRO A 80 2.34 -23.37 -21.28
N GLN A 81 2.09 -24.61 -20.84
CA GLN A 81 2.49 -25.76 -21.63
C GLN A 81 1.84 -25.55 -22.99
N GLN A 82 2.64 -25.35 -24.03
CA GLN A 82 2.14 -25.13 -25.39
C GLN A 82 1.17 -26.25 -25.74
N ALA A 83 -0.13 -25.95 -25.72
CA ALA A 83 -1.17 -26.80 -26.24
C ALA A 83 -1.08 -26.76 -27.77
N ASN A 84 -0.08 -27.46 -28.31
CA ASN A 84 -0.03 -28.08 -29.63
C ASN A 84 1.43 -28.49 -29.96
N SER A 85 1.81 -29.70 -29.54
CA SER A 85 2.63 -30.62 -30.33
C SER A 85 2.60 -32.01 -29.68
N PRO A 86 2.40 -33.09 -30.46
CA PRO A 86 2.32 -34.44 -29.92
C PRO A 86 3.69 -34.88 -29.38
N VAL A 87 3.64 -35.49 -28.19
CA VAL A 87 4.62 -36.40 -27.57
C VAL A 87 5.89 -36.65 -28.39
N GLU A 88 6.98 -35.98 -28.02
CA GLU A 88 8.28 -36.62 -27.84
C GLU A 88 8.95 -36.03 -26.59
N SER A 89 9.27 -36.92 -25.68
CA SER A 89 9.84 -36.67 -24.35
C SER A 89 11.22 -36.00 -24.44
N ASN A 90 11.28 -34.68 -24.27
CA ASN A 90 12.55 -33.98 -24.07
C ASN A 90 12.64 -33.44 -22.63
N ALA A 91 13.63 -33.95 -21.90
CA ALA A 91 13.93 -33.62 -20.49
C ALA A 91 14.23 -32.13 -20.25
N GLU A 92 14.43 -31.34 -21.30
CA GLU A 92 14.68 -29.88 -21.25
C GLU A 92 13.40 -29.06 -21.02
N GLN A 93 12.22 -29.65 -21.21
CA GLN A 93 10.94 -28.96 -20.97
C GLN A 93 10.53 -29.01 -19.49
N SER A 94 11.05 -29.98 -18.73
CA SER A 94 10.86 -30.07 -17.28
C SER A 94 11.61 -28.98 -16.52
N THR A 95 12.78 -28.56 -17.00
CA THR A 95 13.60 -27.55 -16.31
C THR A 95 13.03 -26.14 -16.42
N GLN A 96 12.43 -25.77 -17.55
CA GLN A 96 11.79 -24.44 -17.70
C GLN A 96 10.48 -24.28 -16.90
N ALA A 97 9.74 -25.36 -16.68
CA ALA A 97 8.53 -25.33 -15.85
C ALA A 97 8.88 -25.20 -14.35
N GLU A 98 10.00 -25.80 -13.93
CA GLU A 98 10.55 -25.66 -12.58
C GLU A 98 11.15 -24.26 -12.34
N ASP A 99 11.81 -23.65 -13.34
CA ASP A 99 12.36 -22.29 -13.26
C ASP A 99 11.29 -21.18 -13.21
N ALA A 100 10.08 -21.44 -13.71
CA ALA A 100 9.00 -20.46 -13.78
C ALA A 100 8.02 -20.54 -12.60
N ALA A 101 7.93 -21.70 -11.93
CA ALA A 101 7.16 -21.85 -10.71
C ALA A 101 8.01 -21.41 -9.51
N SER A 102 7.82 -20.18 -9.02
CA SER A 102 8.29 -19.88 -7.67
C SER A 102 7.44 -20.69 -6.69
N GLN A 103 8.03 -21.74 -6.09
CA GLN A 103 7.35 -22.49 -5.04
C GLN A 103 7.08 -21.64 -3.78
N ASP A 104 7.69 -20.46 -3.72
CA ASP A 104 7.58 -19.50 -2.62
C ASP A 104 6.39 -18.56 -2.79
N ALA A 105 5.81 -18.17 -1.64
CA ALA A 105 4.80 -17.12 -1.55
C ALA A 105 5.34 -15.81 -2.16
N PHE A 106 4.50 -15.10 -2.91
CA PHE A 106 4.89 -13.83 -3.50
C PHE A 106 4.85 -12.72 -2.46
N HIS A 107 5.96 -11.98 -2.33
CA HIS A 107 6.11 -10.86 -1.42
C HIS A 107 6.59 -9.61 -2.16
N LYS A 108 6.04 -8.45 -1.78
CA LYS A 108 6.39 -7.15 -2.35
C LYS A 108 6.34 -6.04 -1.30
N ASP A 109 7.50 -5.47 -1.03
CA ASP A 109 7.62 -4.22 -0.29
C ASP A 109 7.44 -3.00 -1.19
N PHE A 110 6.83 -1.95 -0.65
CA PHE A 110 6.73 -0.65 -1.28
C PHE A 110 6.52 0.48 -0.25
N THR A 111 6.62 1.73 -0.73
CA THR A 111 6.26 2.91 0.05
C THR A 111 4.89 3.41 -0.39
N ALA A 112 3.92 3.37 0.53
CA ALA A 112 2.60 3.91 0.30
C ALA A 112 2.66 5.44 0.20
N SER A 113 1.90 6.01 -0.75
CA SER A 113 1.79 7.46 -0.89
C SER A 113 1.19 8.10 0.37
N GLU A 114 1.58 9.36 0.63
CA GLU A 114 1.04 10.14 1.74
C GLU A 114 -0.49 10.20 1.71
N ALA A 115 -1.05 10.45 0.52
CA ALA A 115 -2.48 10.60 0.31
C ALA A 115 -3.23 9.31 0.64
N LEU A 116 -2.74 8.16 0.16
CA LEU A 116 -3.34 6.87 0.49
C LEU A 116 -3.25 6.59 1.99
N ARG A 117 -2.07 6.79 2.58
CA ARG A 117 -1.83 6.54 4.02
C ARG A 117 -2.77 7.37 4.88
N GLN A 118 -2.90 8.67 4.62
CA GLN A 118 -3.83 9.54 5.34
C GLN A 118 -5.28 9.07 5.19
N LYS A 119 -5.67 8.68 3.98
CA LYS A 119 -7.03 8.19 3.69
C LYS A 119 -7.34 6.89 4.45
N ILE A 120 -6.46 5.90 4.39
CA ILE A 120 -6.63 4.60 5.07
C ILE A 120 -6.80 4.81 6.58
N PHE A 121 -5.93 5.60 7.21
CA PHE A 121 -6.00 5.82 8.66
C PHE A 121 -7.22 6.66 9.07
N SER A 122 -7.65 7.62 8.25
CA SER A 122 -8.88 8.38 8.50
C SER A 122 -10.14 7.51 8.42
N LEU A 123 -10.20 6.58 7.45
CA LEU A 123 -11.31 5.62 7.33
C LEU A 123 -11.32 4.63 8.48
N ALA A 124 -10.15 4.14 8.91
CA ALA A 124 -10.05 3.29 10.08
C ALA A 124 -10.55 3.99 11.35
N GLU A 125 -10.18 5.25 11.56
CA GLU A 125 -10.70 6.05 12.69
C GLU A 125 -12.23 6.18 12.65
N LYS A 126 -12.82 6.46 11.48
CA LYS A 126 -14.28 6.52 11.29
C LYS A 126 -14.96 5.18 11.58
N ALA A 127 -14.29 4.07 11.25
CA ALA A 127 -14.72 2.71 11.55
C ALA A 127 -14.34 2.26 12.98
N ASN A 128 -14.06 3.20 13.90
CA ASN A 128 -13.64 2.94 15.27
C ASN A 128 -12.48 1.92 15.37
N TYR A 129 -11.49 2.06 14.48
CA TYR A 129 -10.36 1.14 14.34
C TYR A 129 -10.76 -0.33 14.27
N PHE A 130 -11.88 -0.63 13.62
CA PHE A 130 -12.42 -1.99 13.44
C PHE A 130 -12.85 -2.67 14.75
N GLU A 131 -13.06 -1.89 15.82
CA GLU A 131 -13.68 -2.37 17.04
C GLU A 131 -15.21 -2.34 16.86
N GLY A 132 -15.76 -3.45 16.37
CA GLY A 132 -17.19 -3.60 16.11
C GLY A 132 -17.53 -4.80 15.22
N GLN A 133 -18.82 -4.95 14.93
CA GLN A 133 -19.35 -5.94 14.00
C GLN A 133 -19.73 -5.24 12.70
N PHE A 134 -19.02 -5.56 11.62
CA PHE A 134 -19.20 -4.93 10.32
C PHE A 134 -19.74 -5.88 9.25
N GLU A 135 -19.97 -7.15 9.61
CA GLU A 135 -20.62 -8.12 8.72
C GLU A 135 -22.10 -7.79 8.56
N PHE A 136 -22.55 -7.71 7.32
CA PHE A 136 -23.96 -7.62 7.01
C PHE A 136 -24.66 -8.96 7.23
N THR A 137 -25.67 -8.98 8.10
CA THR A 137 -26.35 -10.21 8.52
C THR A 137 -27.87 -10.19 8.30
N LYS A 138 -28.44 -9.11 7.74
CA LYS A 138 -29.90 -8.95 7.64
C LYS A 138 -30.54 -9.91 6.63
N HIS A 139 -29.87 -10.16 5.50
CA HIS A 139 -30.33 -11.04 4.43
C HIS A 139 -29.17 -11.84 3.87
N ALA A 140 -29.49 -12.94 3.17
CA ALA A 140 -28.49 -13.70 2.43
C ALA A 140 -27.85 -12.81 1.35
N VAL A 141 -26.53 -12.78 1.33
CA VAL A 141 -25.72 -12.06 0.33
C VAL A 141 -24.85 -13.06 -0.42
N ALA A 142 -24.48 -12.71 -1.66
CA ALA A 142 -23.51 -13.49 -2.40
C ALA A 142 -22.17 -13.53 -1.64
N GLN A 143 -21.46 -14.65 -1.77
CA GLN A 143 -20.10 -14.74 -1.24
C GLN A 143 -19.15 -13.95 -2.15
N THR A 144 -18.40 -13.02 -1.56
CA THR A 144 -17.42 -12.17 -2.25
C THR A 144 -16.02 -12.34 -1.64
N GLY A 145 -15.81 -13.41 -0.87
CA GLY A 145 -14.60 -13.69 -0.14
C GLY A 145 -14.61 -13.17 1.30
N GLN A 146 -13.97 -13.92 2.19
CA GLN A 146 -13.79 -13.51 3.58
C GLN A 146 -12.68 -12.45 3.65
N LYS A 147 -13.02 -11.29 4.21
CA LYS A 147 -12.14 -10.14 4.37
C LYS A 147 -11.91 -9.89 5.85
N THR A 148 -10.70 -9.50 6.21
CA THR A 148 -10.37 -9.07 7.57
C THR A 148 -9.65 -7.74 7.51
N LEU A 149 -10.14 -6.76 8.27
CA LEU A 149 -9.44 -5.50 8.54
C LEU A 149 -8.97 -5.54 9.99
N SER A 150 -7.71 -5.21 10.21
CA SER A 150 -7.10 -5.16 11.54
C SER A 150 -6.33 -3.86 11.72
N PHE A 151 -6.33 -3.34 12.94
CA PHE A 151 -5.51 -2.22 13.37
C PHE A 151 -4.63 -2.67 14.54
N ALA A 152 -3.38 -2.24 14.53
CA ALA A 152 -2.42 -2.50 15.59
C ALA A 152 -1.63 -1.23 15.90
N ASP A 153 -1.49 -0.91 17.19
CA ASP A 153 -0.50 0.02 17.72
C ASP A 153 0.22 -0.63 18.93
N ARG A 154 1.05 0.12 19.66
CA ARG A 154 1.79 -0.40 20.83
C ARG A 154 0.90 -0.93 21.97
N SER A 155 -0.37 -0.57 22.01
CA SER A 155 -1.30 -0.81 23.12
C SER A 155 -2.59 -1.52 22.72
N ARG A 156 -2.98 -1.41 21.45
CA ARG A 156 -4.29 -1.82 20.95
C ARG A 156 -4.14 -2.70 19.73
N HIS A 157 -4.91 -3.79 19.74
CA HIS A 157 -5.12 -4.66 18.58
C HIS A 157 -6.62 -4.90 18.43
N THR A 158 -7.17 -4.48 17.30
CA THR A 158 -8.60 -4.57 16.99
C THR A 158 -8.77 -5.11 15.58
N SER A 159 -9.84 -5.86 15.34
CA SER A 159 -10.06 -6.50 14.06
C SER A 159 -11.52 -6.80 13.84
N THR A 160 -11.93 -6.79 12.57
CA THR A 160 -13.24 -7.26 12.14
C THR A 160 -13.10 -8.14 10.90
N THR A 161 -13.95 -9.16 10.79
CA THR A 161 -13.99 -10.10 9.66
C THR A 161 -15.39 -10.10 9.06
N TYR A 162 -15.46 -9.99 7.74
CA TYR A 162 -16.72 -9.83 7.02
C TYR A 162 -16.61 -10.42 5.60
N ASN A 163 -17.72 -10.91 5.05
CA ASN A 163 -17.92 -11.17 3.63
C ASN A 163 -18.37 -9.87 2.92
N TYR A 164 -19.31 -9.14 3.50
CA TYR A 164 -19.86 -7.89 2.96
C TYR A 164 -20.20 -6.92 4.10
N SER A 165 -19.98 -5.63 3.89
CA SER A 165 -20.32 -4.58 4.84
C SER A 165 -21.12 -3.47 4.17
N GLU A 166 -22.13 -2.94 4.87
CA GLU A 166 -22.83 -1.70 4.48
C GLU A 166 -22.16 -0.45 5.07
N ASP A 167 -21.14 -0.60 5.92
CA ASP A 167 -20.43 0.54 6.47
C ASP A 167 -19.58 1.21 5.37
N PRO A 168 -19.82 2.50 5.06
CA PRO A 168 -19.12 3.17 3.97
C PRO A 168 -17.59 3.23 4.15
N SER A 169 -17.11 3.26 5.39
CA SER A 169 -15.67 3.32 5.67
C SER A 169 -15.03 1.95 5.43
N ILE A 170 -15.71 0.87 5.79
CA ILE A 170 -15.25 -0.51 5.54
C ILE A 170 -15.27 -0.82 4.03
N ASP A 171 -16.33 -0.43 3.32
CA ASP A 171 -16.45 -0.61 1.87
C ASP A 171 -15.35 0.15 1.11
N GLU A 172 -15.11 1.41 1.48
CA GLU A 172 -14.05 2.22 0.86
C GLU A 172 -12.65 1.68 1.18
N LEU A 173 -12.39 1.24 2.42
CA LEU A 173 -11.14 0.57 2.78
C LEU A 173 -10.93 -0.70 1.98
N THR A 174 -11.98 -1.52 1.83
CA THR A 174 -11.94 -2.74 1.00
C THR A 174 -11.52 -2.41 -0.42
N SER A 175 -12.17 -1.42 -1.03
CA SER A 175 -11.89 -0.98 -2.40
C SER A 175 -10.45 -0.49 -2.56
N LEU A 176 -9.94 0.28 -1.59
CA LEU A 176 -8.55 0.75 -1.61
C LEU A 176 -7.56 -0.41 -1.57
N PHE A 177 -7.71 -1.35 -0.63
CA PHE A 177 -6.81 -2.48 -0.50
C PHE A 177 -6.88 -3.44 -1.69
N GLN A 178 -8.08 -3.70 -2.21
CA GLN A 178 -8.24 -4.50 -3.43
C GLN A 178 -7.58 -3.83 -4.64
N GLY A 179 -7.66 -2.50 -4.76
CA GLY A 179 -6.97 -1.77 -5.83
C GLY A 179 -5.43 -1.77 -5.72
N ILE A 180 -4.89 -1.83 -4.49
CA ILE A 180 -3.45 -2.07 -4.27
C ILE A 180 -3.08 -3.48 -4.75
N SER A 181 -3.86 -4.49 -4.37
CA SER A 181 -3.64 -5.88 -4.81
C SER A 181 -3.68 -5.99 -6.34
N ALA A 182 -4.71 -5.43 -6.99
CA ALA A 182 -4.83 -5.42 -8.45
C ALA A 182 -3.60 -4.80 -9.13
N THR A 183 -3.05 -3.73 -8.57
CA THR A 183 -1.85 -3.07 -9.09
C THR A 183 -0.62 -3.94 -8.93
N VAL A 184 -0.39 -4.48 -7.73
CA VAL A 184 0.76 -5.33 -7.42
C VAL A 184 0.75 -6.62 -8.25
N GLU A 185 -0.40 -7.29 -8.34
CA GLU A 185 -0.59 -8.51 -9.12
C GLU A 185 -0.47 -8.26 -10.62
N GLY A 186 -1.00 -7.13 -11.12
CA GLY A 186 -0.78 -6.70 -12.49
C GLY A 186 0.71 -6.51 -12.80
N GLY A 187 1.47 -5.88 -11.90
CA GLY A 187 2.92 -5.76 -12.04
C GLY A 187 3.65 -7.09 -12.06
N ARG A 188 3.25 -8.04 -11.19
CA ARG A 188 3.80 -9.40 -11.16
C ARG A 188 3.52 -10.14 -12.47
N LYS A 189 2.30 -10.03 -12.99
CA LYS A 189 1.89 -10.60 -14.29
C LYS A 189 2.73 -10.04 -15.44
N LEU A 190 2.91 -8.72 -15.49
CA LEU A 190 3.75 -8.08 -16.50
C LEU A 190 5.23 -8.53 -16.46
N GLU A 191 5.81 -8.72 -15.27
CA GLU A 191 7.18 -9.25 -15.14
C GLU A 191 7.28 -10.66 -15.72
N PHE A 192 6.28 -11.48 -15.44
CA PHE A 192 6.19 -12.84 -15.93
C PHE A 192 6.04 -12.88 -17.47
N ASP A 193 5.08 -12.13 -18.03
CA ASP A 193 4.83 -12.11 -19.48
C ASP A 193 6.02 -11.56 -20.26
N ARG A 194 6.73 -10.58 -19.69
CA ARG A 194 7.98 -10.08 -20.26
C ARG A 194 9.01 -11.19 -20.48
N ARG A 195 9.08 -12.17 -19.58
CA ARG A 195 10.03 -13.28 -19.65
C ARG A 195 9.52 -14.43 -20.51
N PHE A 196 8.25 -14.79 -20.39
CA PHE A 196 7.73 -16.05 -20.92
C PHE A 196 6.63 -15.91 -21.99
N GLN A 197 5.90 -14.78 -22.02
CA GLN A 197 4.74 -14.59 -22.89
C GLN A 197 4.66 -13.17 -23.48
N LYS A 198 5.71 -12.73 -24.19
CA LYS A 198 5.80 -11.34 -24.68
C LYS A 198 4.64 -10.89 -25.58
N LEU A 199 3.96 -11.83 -26.24
CA LEU A 199 2.80 -11.54 -27.07
C LEU A 199 1.55 -11.17 -26.26
N SER A 200 1.45 -11.62 -25.01
CA SER A 200 0.34 -11.32 -24.10
C SER A 200 0.42 -9.89 -23.53
N LEU A 201 1.62 -9.29 -23.53
CA LEU A 201 1.88 -7.98 -22.91
C LEU A 201 0.97 -6.84 -23.40
N ASP A 202 0.57 -6.81 -24.67
CA ASP A 202 -0.35 -5.76 -25.14
C ASP A 202 -1.73 -5.89 -24.50
N GLU A 203 -2.25 -7.12 -24.41
CA GLU A 203 -3.54 -7.40 -23.79
C GLU A 203 -3.51 -7.13 -22.28
N ASP A 204 -2.47 -7.61 -21.59
CA ASP A 204 -2.31 -7.40 -20.15
C ASP A 204 -2.13 -5.92 -19.80
N LEU A 205 -1.35 -5.17 -20.60
CA LEU A 205 -1.22 -3.72 -20.41
C LEU A 205 -2.50 -2.98 -20.76
N LYS A 206 -3.29 -3.45 -21.73
CA LYS A 206 -4.59 -2.86 -22.04
C LYS A 206 -5.55 -3.05 -20.88
N TYR A 207 -5.66 -4.27 -20.34
CA TYR A 207 -6.46 -4.56 -19.16
C TYR A 207 -6.07 -3.66 -17.99
N LEU A 208 -4.77 -3.55 -17.68
CA LEU A 208 -4.27 -2.71 -16.61
C LEU A 208 -4.54 -1.21 -16.86
N GLU A 209 -4.44 -0.75 -18.10
CA GLU A 209 -4.79 0.63 -18.48
C GLU A 209 -6.28 0.91 -18.28
N ASP A 210 -7.16 -0.04 -18.63
CA ASP A 210 -8.61 0.09 -18.46
C ASP A 210 -8.97 0.15 -16.97
N GLU A 211 -8.39 -0.72 -16.13
CA GLU A 211 -8.58 -0.68 -14.67
C GLU A 211 -8.06 0.63 -14.05
N CYS A 212 -6.95 1.15 -14.57
CA CYS A 212 -6.46 2.47 -14.19
C CYS A 212 -7.45 3.59 -14.55
N ASN A 213 -8.08 3.52 -15.73
CA ASN A 213 -9.06 4.51 -16.18
C ASN A 213 -10.35 4.47 -15.37
N ASN A 214 -10.75 3.29 -14.93
CA ASN A 214 -11.94 3.07 -14.11
C ASN A 214 -11.71 3.41 -12.62
N GLY A 215 -10.48 3.77 -12.23
CA GLY A 215 -10.14 4.12 -10.84
C GLY A 215 -10.02 2.90 -9.91
N HIS A 216 -9.90 1.70 -10.47
CA HIS A 216 -9.78 0.46 -9.70
C HIS A 216 -8.36 0.17 -9.22
N LEU A 217 -7.35 0.92 -9.71
CA LEU A 217 -5.96 0.74 -9.31
C LEU A 217 -5.52 1.80 -8.30
N GLN A 218 -4.72 1.38 -7.33
CA GLN A 218 -4.11 2.24 -6.31
C GLN A 218 -2.58 2.07 -6.33
N GLU A 219 -1.85 3.12 -5.98
CA GLU A 219 -0.38 3.06 -5.85
C GLU A 219 0.34 2.60 -7.14
N LEU A 220 -0.07 3.10 -8.30
CA LEU A 220 0.52 2.76 -9.61
C LEU A 220 2.05 2.91 -9.68
N GLN A 221 2.64 3.78 -8.84
CA GLN A 221 4.08 3.93 -8.75
C GLN A 221 4.79 2.65 -8.29
N VAL A 222 4.10 1.72 -7.61
CA VAL A 222 4.64 0.42 -7.17
C VAL A 222 5.13 -0.43 -8.35
N ILE A 223 4.48 -0.29 -9.50
CA ILE A 223 4.80 -1.03 -10.72
C ILE A 223 5.54 -0.19 -11.77
N ALA A 224 5.88 1.07 -11.46
CA ALA A 224 6.63 1.92 -12.37
C ALA A 224 7.93 1.28 -12.90
N PRO A 225 8.72 0.54 -12.09
CA PRO A 225 9.96 -0.07 -12.58
C PRO A 225 9.76 -1.13 -13.67
N ILE A 226 8.67 -1.92 -13.64
CA ILE A 226 8.38 -2.88 -14.72
C ILE A 226 7.83 -2.15 -15.95
N LEU A 227 6.95 -1.15 -15.77
CA LEU A 227 6.43 -0.35 -16.87
C LEU A 227 7.55 0.41 -17.61
N GLN A 228 8.54 0.96 -16.90
CA GLN A 228 9.70 1.61 -17.50
C GLN A 228 10.52 0.64 -18.35
N ARG A 229 10.77 -0.57 -17.84
CA ARG A 229 11.48 -1.61 -18.59
C ARG A 229 10.72 -1.98 -19.87
N LEU A 230 9.42 -2.21 -19.77
CA LEU A 230 8.57 -2.51 -20.93
C LEU A 230 8.54 -1.37 -21.94
N ALA A 231 8.45 -0.13 -21.49
CA ALA A 231 8.43 1.05 -22.36
C ALA A 231 9.70 1.23 -23.21
N THR A 232 10.82 0.63 -22.80
CA THR A 232 12.11 0.67 -23.51
C THR A 232 12.52 -0.65 -24.15
N ASP A 233 11.74 -1.72 -23.96
CA ASP A 233 12.08 -3.06 -24.45
C ASP A 233 11.78 -3.20 -25.94
N ARG A 234 12.82 -3.07 -26.78
CA ARG A 234 12.69 -3.19 -28.24
C ARG A 234 12.24 -4.58 -28.72
N THR A 235 12.20 -5.58 -27.83
CA THR A 235 11.79 -6.95 -28.18
C THR A 235 10.29 -7.20 -28.02
N ILE A 236 9.53 -6.26 -27.44
CA ILE A 236 8.07 -6.34 -27.30
C ILE A 236 7.38 -5.47 -28.35
N LEU A 237 6.11 -5.74 -28.63
CA LEU A 237 5.31 -4.98 -29.60
C LEU A 237 5.31 -3.47 -29.26
N HIS A 238 5.50 -2.62 -30.27
CA HIS A 238 5.55 -1.16 -30.07
C HIS A 238 4.29 -0.61 -29.39
N ILE A 239 3.11 -1.17 -29.71
CA ILE A 239 1.86 -0.78 -29.04
C ILE A 239 1.89 -1.05 -27.53
N ALA A 240 2.46 -2.19 -27.10
CA ALA A 240 2.65 -2.53 -25.70
C ALA A 240 3.58 -1.52 -25.01
N GLN A 241 4.69 -1.17 -25.65
CA GLN A 241 5.60 -0.11 -25.15
C GLN A 241 4.84 1.21 -24.94
N GLN A 242 4.04 1.63 -25.93
CA GLN A 242 3.22 2.84 -25.84
C GLN A 242 2.15 2.77 -24.73
N ARG A 243 1.58 1.59 -24.44
CA ARG A 243 0.66 1.42 -23.29
C ARG A 243 1.38 1.62 -21.97
N ALA A 244 2.54 0.98 -21.80
CA ALA A 244 3.34 1.14 -20.58
C ALA A 244 3.68 2.61 -20.32
N GLN A 245 4.03 3.36 -21.37
CA GLN A 245 4.25 4.82 -21.29
C GLN A 245 2.98 5.61 -20.89
N ARG A 246 1.78 5.19 -21.32
CA ARG A 246 0.52 5.83 -20.90
C ARG A 246 0.24 5.59 -19.42
N ILE A 247 0.46 4.36 -18.94
CA ILE A 247 0.26 4.02 -17.53
C ILE A 247 1.28 4.77 -16.65
N LEU A 248 2.54 4.88 -17.06
CA LEU A 248 3.55 5.67 -16.35
C LEU A 248 3.15 7.14 -16.18
N ARG A 249 2.60 7.77 -17.23
CA ARG A 249 2.09 9.15 -17.14
C ARG A 249 0.96 9.28 -16.13
N LYS A 250 0.06 8.30 -16.06
CA LYS A 250 -1.02 8.27 -15.06
C LYS A 250 -0.48 8.10 -13.64
N ALA A 251 0.61 7.36 -13.48
CA ALA A 251 1.33 7.23 -12.22
C ALA A 251 2.17 8.48 -11.84
N GLY A 252 2.14 9.56 -12.64
CA GLY A 252 2.95 10.76 -12.43
C GLY A 252 4.46 10.52 -12.62
N GLN A 253 4.84 9.43 -13.30
CA GLN A 253 6.23 9.04 -13.46
C GLN A 253 6.82 9.61 -14.77
N PRO A 254 8.13 9.93 -14.78
CA PRO A 254 8.80 10.34 -16.00
C PRO A 254 8.78 9.22 -17.02
N VAL A 255 8.47 9.57 -18.27
CA VAL A 255 8.59 8.68 -19.42
C VAL A 255 9.84 9.08 -20.20
N ALA A 256 10.71 8.12 -20.52
CA ALA A 256 11.89 8.39 -21.35
C ALA A 256 11.44 8.95 -22.73
N PRO A 257 12.11 9.98 -23.26
CA PRO A 257 11.75 10.55 -24.55
C PRO A 257 11.86 9.49 -25.65
N ALA A 258 10.82 9.40 -26.48
CA ALA A 258 10.84 8.53 -27.65
C ALA A 258 11.94 9.00 -28.61
N GLY A 259 13.04 8.24 -28.72
CA GLY A 259 14.07 8.43 -29.74
C GLY A 259 15.37 9.14 -29.34
N ALA A 260 15.84 9.01 -28.10
CA ALA A 260 17.21 9.40 -27.75
C ALA A 260 18.19 8.22 -27.89
N GLU A 261 18.51 7.85 -29.14
CA GLU A 261 19.79 7.26 -29.56
C GLU A 261 20.13 7.75 -30.97
#